data_AF-A0A8T6U3L7-F1
#
_entry.id   AF-A0A8T6U3L7-F1
#
_cell.length_a   1.000
_cell.length_b   1.000
_cell.length_c   1.000
_cell.angle_alpha   90.00
_cell.angle_beta   90.00
_cell.angle_gamma   90.00
#
_symmetry.space_group_name_H-M   'P 1'
#
loop_
_entity.id
_entity.type
_entity.pdbx_description
1 polymer ?
#
loop_
_entity_poly.entity_id
_entity_poly.type
_entity_poly.pdbx_seq_one_letter_code
_entity_poly.pdbx_strand_id
1 'polypeptide(L)'
;MVTVTLVSTFKRLNDDRTLAVKPNAASREREAIVDVTYGGSENYSTGGNTVDFSGLRQFSKVYAVDFLARSKGLLADFVPGTNDDAATGKIKLFGVDPGAAGGAIVALPELPDTSTETNSLVLRCRIRGV
;
A
#
# COMPACT_ATOMS: atom_id res chain seq x y z
N MET A 1 -12.03 -8.82 -2.41
CA MET A 1 -11.53 -7.94 -3.48
C MET A 1 -11.39 -6.51 -2.94
N VAL A 2 -10.15 -6.09 -2.66
CA VAL A 2 -9.79 -4.78 -2.07
C VAL A 2 -10.02 -3.70 -3.13
N THR A 3 -10.59 -2.56 -2.73
CA THR A 3 -10.86 -1.45 -3.67
C THR A 3 -9.82 -0.34 -3.51
N VAL A 4 -9.26 0.13 -4.61
CA VAL A 4 -8.25 1.20 -4.66
C VAL A 4 -8.84 2.44 -5.33
N THR A 5 -8.81 3.58 -4.65
CA THR A 5 -9.40 4.84 -5.15
C THR A 5 -8.37 5.97 -5.16
N LEU A 6 -8.39 6.80 -6.21
CA LEU A 6 -7.54 7.98 -6.35
C LEU A 6 -8.08 9.16 -5.53
N VAL A 7 -7.22 9.83 -4.75
CA VAL A 7 -7.59 11.01 -3.96
C VAL A 7 -7.52 12.27 -4.82
N SER A 8 -8.67 12.88 -5.11
CA SER A 8 -8.81 14.01 -6.05
C SER A 8 -8.34 15.38 -5.51
N THR A 9 -8.10 15.49 -4.20
CA THR A 9 -7.69 16.75 -3.55
C THR A 9 -6.19 17.01 -3.56
N PHE A 10 -5.38 16.05 -4.00
CA PHE A 10 -3.93 16.22 -4.10
C PHE A 10 -3.55 17.02 -5.37
N LYS A 11 -2.91 18.18 -5.18
CA LYS A 11 -2.35 18.98 -6.28
C LYS A 11 -0.90 18.56 -6.56
N ARG A 12 -0.58 18.22 -7.82
CA ARG A 12 0.80 18.00 -8.28
C ARG A 12 1.55 19.32 -8.30
N LEU A 13 2.82 19.30 -7.88
CA LEU A 13 3.76 20.44 -7.82
C LEU A 13 4.19 20.99 -9.20
N ASN A 14 3.39 20.76 -10.25
CA ASN A 14 3.75 21.11 -11.63
C ASN A 14 3.39 22.57 -12.00
N ASP A 15 2.79 23.31 -11.08
CA ASP A 15 2.40 24.71 -11.28
C ASP A 15 3.54 25.71 -10.99
N ASP A 16 4.68 25.24 -10.47
CA ASP A 16 5.90 26.05 -10.30
C ASP A 16 6.77 25.97 -11.56
N ARG A 17 6.79 27.05 -12.34
CA ARG A 17 7.47 27.16 -13.65
C ARG A 17 9.01 27.16 -13.57
N THR A 18 9.60 26.98 -12.39
CA THR A 18 11.07 26.88 -12.22
C THR A 18 11.62 25.45 -12.30
N LEU A 19 10.75 24.43 -12.25
CA LEU A 19 11.14 23.03 -12.40
C LEU A 19 10.68 22.49 -13.76
N ALA A 20 11.54 22.66 -14.78
CA ALA A 20 11.26 22.11 -16.10
C ALA A 20 11.39 20.57 -16.07
N VAL A 21 10.26 19.87 -16.18
CA VAL A 21 10.24 18.43 -16.48
C VAL A 21 10.90 18.23 -17.85
N LYS A 22 12.16 17.78 -17.89
CA LYS A 22 12.80 17.37 -19.15
C LYS A 22 12.06 16.15 -19.70
N PRO A 23 11.45 16.23 -20.89
CA PRO A 23 10.78 15.08 -21.44
C PRO A 23 11.79 14.22 -22.20
N ASN A 24 12.16 13.06 -21.65
CA ASN A 24 12.70 11.99 -22.50
C ASN A 24 12.44 10.58 -21.93
N ALA A 25 12.21 9.63 -22.85
CA ALA A 25 12.13 8.18 -22.71
C ALA A 25 10.90 7.51 -22.03
N ALA A 26 10.57 6.32 -22.57
CA ALA A 26 9.30 5.59 -22.50
C ALA A 26 8.99 4.83 -21.20
N SER A 27 9.69 5.12 -20.09
CA SER A 27 9.43 4.52 -18.78
C SER A 27 9.80 5.52 -17.69
N ARG A 28 9.01 6.60 -17.60
CA ARG A 28 9.20 7.55 -16.51
C ARG A 28 8.73 6.89 -15.23
N GLU A 29 9.56 6.95 -14.20
CA GLU A 29 9.11 6.70 -12.84
C GLU A 29 7.92 7.60 -12.53
N ARG A 30 6.92 7.01 -11.91
CA ARG A 30 5.66 7.64 -11.55
C ARG A 30 5.45 7.47 -10.06
N GLU A 31 4.75 8.44 -9.52
CA GLU A 31 4.31 8.43 -8.13
C GLU A 31 2.83 8.78 -8.07
N ALA A 32 2.11 8.09 -7.19
CA ALA A 32 0.74 8.42 -6.85
C ALA A 32 0.48 8.20 -5.37
N ILE A 33 -0.49 8.92 -4.82
CA ILE A 33 -1.04 8.66 -3.49
C ILE A 33 -2.40 7.99 -3.67
N VAL A 34 -2.60 6.87 -3.01
CA VAL A 34 -3.80 6.04 -3.12
C VAL A 34 -4.29 5.63 -1.74
N ASP A 35 -5.59 5.41 -1.61
CA ASP A 35 -6.17 4.74 -0.45
C ASP A 35 -6.47 3.28 -0.85
N VAL A 36 -5.80 2.34 -0.17
CA VAL A 36 -6.08 0.90 -0.26
C VAL A 36 -7.10 0.56 0.81
N THR A 37 -8.32 0.22 0.39
CA THR A 37 -9.47 0.04 1.28
C THR A 37 -9.90 -1.41 1.33
N TYR A 38 -9.80 -1.99 2.54
CA TYR A 38 -10.36 -3.29 2.85
C TYR A 38 -11.86 -3.16 3.11
N GLY A 39 -12.66 -4.00 2.47
CA GLY A 39 -14.10 -4.10 2.72
C GLY A 39 -14.42 -4.59 4.13
N GLY A 40 -15.69 -4.45 4.52
CA GLY A 40 -16.17 -4.84 5.86
C GLY A 40 -16.12 -6.34 6.16
N SER A 41 -15.85 -7.18 5.16
CA SER A 41 -15.75 -8.64 5.27
C SER A 41 -14.44 -9.18 4.68
N GLU A 42 -13.46 -8.32 4.44
CA GLU A 42 -12.18 -8.74 3.89
C GLU A 42 -11.21 -9.14 4.98
N ASN A 43 -11.02 -10.44 5.11
CA ASN A 43 -10.11 -11.02 6.08
C ASN A 43 -8.66 -11.03 5.56
N TYR A 44 -7.72 -11.17 6.48
CA TYR A 44 -6.30 -11.34 6.17
C TYR A 44 -6.01 -12.72 5.56
N SER A 45 -5.01 -12.79 4.69
CA SER A 45 -4.43 -14.02 4.15
C SER A 45 -2.98 -14.10 4.57
N THR A 46 -2.55 -15.26 5.04
CA THR A 46 -1.16 -15.49 5.45
C THR A 46 -0.20 -15.16 4.31
N GLY A 47 0.87 -14.43 4.63
CA GLY A 47 1.84 -13.93 3.66
C GLY A 47 1.42 -12.61 2.99
N GLY A 48 0.30 -12.02 3.41
CA GLY A 48 -0.22 -10.74 2.94
C GLY A 48 -1.39 -10.87 1.97
N ASN A 49 -2.24 -9.84 1.97
CA ASN A 49 -3.34 -9.72 1.02
C ASN A 49 -2.85 -9.12 -0.29
N THR A 50 -3.21 -9.74 -1.41
CA THR A 50 -2.89 -9.22 -2.75
C THR A 50 -3.53 -7.86 -2.98
N VAL A 51 -2.78 -6.94 -3.57
CA VAL A 51 -3.24 -5.64 -3.99
C VAL A 51 -2.97 -5.43 -5.47
N ASP A 52 -3.96 -4.91 -6.17
CA ASP A 52 -3.90 -4.66 -7.61
C ASP A 52 -3.87 -3.15 -7.88
N PHE A 53 -2.72 -2.66 -8.34
CA PHE A 53 -2.50 -1.29 -8.77
C PHE A 53 -2.64 -1.10 -10.29
N SER A 54 -2.82 -2.17 -11.07
CA SER A 54 -2.92 -2.10 -12.53
C SER A 54 -4.12 -1.27 -13.00
N GLY A 55 -5.18 -1.21 -12.20
CA GLY A 55 -6.36 -0.36 -12.44
C GLY A 55 -6.05 1.15 -12.50
N LEU A 56 -4.91 1.59 -11.97
CA LEU A 56 -4.49 3.00 -11.99
C LEU A 56 -4.00 3.46 -13.37
N ARG A 57 -3.84 2.53 -14.35
CA ARG A 57 -3.44 2.73 -15.76
C ARG A 57 -2.09 3.41 -16.02
N GLN A 58 -1.57 4.11 -15.02
CA GLN A 58 -0.28 4.79 -15.05
C GLN A 58 0.84 3.87 -14.56
N PHE A 59 0.54 2.70 -14.00
CA PHE A 59 1.54 1.75 -13.51
C PHE A 59 1.39 0.41 -14.22
N SER A 60 2.42 0.04 -14.96
CA SER A 60 2.67 -1.32 -15.45
C SER A 60 3.47 -2.14 -14.43
N LYS A 61 4.26 -1.47 -13.59
CA LYS A 61 5.00 -2.06 -12.47
C LYS A 61 4.92 -1.22 -11.21
N VAL A 62 4.95 -1.85 -10.05
CA VAL A 62 5.02 -1.20 -8.73
C VAL A 62 6.06 -1.91 -7.88
N TYR A 63 7.16 -1.21 -7.58
CA TYR A 63 8.30 -1.74 -6.84
C TYR A 63 8.39 -1.19 -5.41
N ALA A 64 7.65 -0.13 -5.07
CA ALA A 64 7.66 0.42 -3.72
C ALA A 64 6.30 1.03 -3.32
N VAL A 65 5.96 0.85 -2.05
CA VAL A 65 4.77 1.40 -1.41
C VAL A 65 5.17 1.91 -0.03
N ASP A 66 5.03 3.21 0.19
CA ASP A 66 5.27 3.86 1.48
C ASP A 66 3.91 4.14 2.15
N PHE A 67 3.72 3.64 3.37
CA PHE A 67 2.48 3.81 4.13
C PHE A 67 2.50 5.12 4.90
N LEU A 68 1.63 6.06 4.51
CA LEU A 68 1.54 7.41 5.08
C LEU A 68 0.58 7.50 6.26
N ALA A 69 -0.53 6.74 6.22
CA ALA A 69 -1.51 6.70 7.29
C ALA A 69 -2.27 5.37 7.28
N ARG A 70 -2.82 5.00 8.44
CA ARG A 70 -3.54 3.75 8.65
C ARG A 70 -4.73 4.04 9.56
N SER A 71 -5.94 3.58 9.19
CA SER A 71 -7.14 3.82 10.01
C SER A 71 -7.20 2.97 11.28
N LYS A 72 -6.31 1.97 11.40
CA LYS A 72 -6.15 1.11 12.58
C LYS A 72 -4.68 1.04 12.99
N GLY A 73 -4.41 0.62 14.22
CA GLY A 73 -3.07 0.51 14.83
C GLY A 73 -2.18 -0.63 14.30
N LEU A 74 -2.40 -1.08 13.06
CA LEU A 74 -1.60 -2.14 12.44
C LEU A 74 -0.33 -1.56 11.80
N LEU A 75 0.75 -2.34 11.80
CA LEU A 75 1.89 -2.08 10.93
C LEU A 75 1.64 -2.73 9.57
N ALA A 76 2.17 -2.11 8.52
CA ALA A 76 2.03 -2.57 7.15
C ALA A 76 3.38 -2.58 6.46
N ASP A 77 3.62 -3.61 5.67
CA ASP A 77 4.77 -3.75 4.79
C ASP A 77 4.30 -4.17 3.39
N PHE A 78 5.08 -3.82 2.37
CA PHE A 78 4.77 -4.13 0.98
C PHE A 78 5.76 -5.11 0.40
N VAL A 79 5.23 -6.17 -0.19
CA VAL A 79 6.00 -7.15 -0.96
C VAL A 79 5.67 -6.95 -2.43
N PRO A 80 6.63 -6.52 -3.27
CA PRO A 80 6.41 -6.42 -4.70
C PRO A 80 5.95 -7.75 -5.32
N GLY A 81 5.14 -7.65 -6.37
CA GLY A 81 4.79 -8.80 -7.18
C GLY A 81 6.01 -9.36 -7.90
N THR A 82 5.89 -10.57 -8.46
CA THR A 82 6.95 -11.14 -9.29
C THR A 82 7.25 -10.19 -10.47
N ASN A 83 8.52 -9.83 -10.67
CA ASN A 83 8.93 -8.83 -11.67
C ASN A 83 8.28 -7.44 -11.50
N ASP A 84 7.91 -7.09 -10.27
CA ASP A 84 7.22 -5.87 -9.89
C ASP A 84 5.84 -5.71 -10.55
N ASP A 85 5.18 -6.81 -10.92
CA ASP A 85 3.85 -6.78 -11.51
C ASP A 85 2.86 -6.01 -10.64
N ALA A 86 2.25 -4.97 -11.22
CA ALA A 86 1.36 -4.07 -10.53
C ALA A 86 0.09 -4.76 -10.00
N ALA A 87 -0.28 -5.94 -10.53
CA ALA A 87 -1.49 -6.66 -10.15
C ALA A 87 -1.30 -7.67 -9.02
N THR A 88 -0.06 -8.01 -8.66
CA THR A 88 0.24 -9.17 -7.80
C THR A 88 1.08 -8.86 -6.56
N GLY A 89 1.34 -7.58 -6.28
CA GLY A 89 1.95 -7.15 -5.02
C GLY A 89 1.10 -7.54 -3.82
N LYS A 90 1.71 -7.63 -2.64
CA LYS A 90 1.03 -7.99 -1.38
C LYS A 90 1.28 -6.95 -0.30
N ILE A 91 0.27 -6.69 0.51
CA ILE A 91 0.42 -5.95 1.77
C ILE A 91 0.40 -6.96 2.91
N LYS A 92 1.52 -7.01 3.64
CA LYS A 92 1.63 -7.75 4.89
C LYS A 92 1.24 -6.85 6.05
N LEU A 93 0.49 -7.40 6.98
CA LEU A 93 0.02 -6.66 8.15
C LEU A 93 0.48 -7.35 9.42
N PHE A 94 0.98 -6.55 10.34
CA PHE A 94 1.56 -7.00 11.59
C PHE A 94 0.87 -6.28 12.75
N GLY A 95 0.59 -7.02 13.81
CA GLY A 95 -0.09 -6.48 14.97
C GLY A 95 -0.78 -7.54 15.81
N VAL A 96 -1.14 -7.11 17.02
CA VAL A 96 -1.84 -7.86 18.09
C VAL A 96 -0.98 -8.94 18.78
N ASP A 97 -0.34 -8.53 19.88
CA ASP A 97 -0.35 -9.32 21.13
C ASP A 97 -0.65 -8.40 22.33
N PRO A 98 -1.93 -8.23 22.73
CA PRO A 98 -2.32 -7.49 23.93
C PRO A 98 -1.92 -8.21 25.23
N GLY A 99 -1.42 -9.44 25.16
CA GLY A 99 -0.92 -10.24 26.28
C GLY A 99 0.60 -10.15 26.50
N ALA A 100 1.35 -9.55 25.57
CA ALA A 100 2.79 -9.24 25.74
C ALA A 100 3.01 -8.05 26.70
N ALA A 101 2.34 -8.06 27.85
CA ALA A 101 2.59 -7.14 28.95
C ALA A 101 3.90 -7.53 29.65
N GLY A 102 5.04 -7.18 29.06
CA GLY A 102 6.31 -7.66 29.56
C GLY A 102 7.54 -6.95 29.06
N GLY A 103 7.54 -5.61 28.96
CA GLY A 103 8.72 -4.71 28.94
C GLY A 103 9.82 -4.88 27.88
N ALA A 104 9.90 -6.02 27.20
CA ALA A 104 10.86 -6.34 26.17
C ALA A 104 10.33 -5.87 24.81
N ILE A 105 11.24 -5.46 23.94
CA ILE A 105 10.94 -5.20 22.54
C ILE A 105 10.59 -6.54 21.90
N VAL A 106 9.30 -6.77 21.65
CA VAL A 106 8.82 -7.95 20.92
C VAL A 106 8.48 -7.52 19.49
N ALA A 107 8.98 -8.25 18.51
CA ALA A 107 8.57 -8.05 17.12
C ALA A 107 7.07 -8.34 16.99
N LEU A 108 6.31 -7.45 16.35
CA LEU A 108 4.89 -7.69 16.13
C LEU A 108 4.72 -8.86 15.16
N PRO A 109 3.94 -9.89 15.51
CA PRO A 109 3.70 -11.02 14.62
C PRO A 109 2.89 -10.56 13.41
N GLU A 110 3.07 -11.28 12.30
CA GLU A 110 2.15 -11.18 11.17
C GLU A 110 0.75 -11.61 11.61
N LEU A 111 -0.29 -10.95 11.10
CA LEU A 111 -1.66 -11.34 11.40
C LEU A 111 -1.91 -12.81 10.99
N PRO A 112 -2.69 -13.56 11.78
CA PRO A 112 -3.04 -14.94 11.43
C PRO A 112 -3.95 -14.99 10.21
N ASP A 113 -3.93 -16.12 9.49
CA ASP A 113 -4.86 -16.38 8.40
C ASP A 113 -6.31 -16.14 8.83
N THR A 114 -7.12 -15.58 7.94
CA THR A 114 -8.52 -15.24 8.17
C THR A 114 -8.79 -14.18 9.25
N SER A 115 -7.75 -13.49 9.76
CA SER A 115 -7.93 -12.40 10.73
C SER A 115 -8.91 -11.34 10.23
N THR A 116 -9.87 -10.97 11.07
CA THR A 116 -10.87 -9.93 10.79
C THR A 116 -10.41 -8.52 11.17
N GLU A 117 -9.18 -8.39 11.68
CA GLU A 117 -8.60 -7.09 12.03
C GLU A 117 -8.44 -6.18 10.81
N THR A 118 -8.40 -6.74 9.60
CA THR A 118 -8.36 -6.01 8.33
C THR A 118 -9.69 -5.42 7.89
N ASN A 119 -10.82 -5.84 8.47
CA ASN A 119 -12.14 -5.42 8.02
C ASN A 119 -12.30 -3.90 8.16
N SER A 120 -12.67 -3.20 7.09
CA SER A 120 -12.77 -1.73 7.04
C SER A 120 -11.45 -0.98 7.31
N LEU A 121 -10.30 -1.65 7.17
CA LEU A 121 -8.99 -0.99 7.21
C LEU A 121 -8.81 -0.10 5.97
N VAL A 122 -8.29 1.11 6.17
CA VAL A 122 -7.87 2.01 5.11
C VAL A 122 -6.40 2.32 5.30
N LEU A 123 -5.61 2.06 4.26
CA LEU A 123 -4.19 2.38 4.21
C LEU A 123 -3.99 3.49 3.18
N ARG A 124 -3.50 4.64 3.62
CA ARG A 124 -3.05 5.69 2.70
C ARG A 124 -1.61 5.45 2.34
N CYS A 125 -1.35 5.28 1.06
CA CYS A 125 -0.05 4.87 0.56
C CYS A 125 0.45 5.82 -0.52
N ARG A 126 1.75 6.06 -0.55
CA ARG A 126 2.46 6.57 -1.72
C ARG A 126 3.04 5.37 -2.47
N ILE A 127 2.74 5.25 -3.75
CA ILE A 127 3.22 4.16 -4.60
C ILE A 127 4.21 4.67 -5.63
N ARG A 128 5.24 3.89 -5.93
CA ARG A 128 6.29 4.19 -6.90
C ARG A 128 6.46 3.03 -7.88
N GLY A 129 6.64 3.36 -9.15
CA GLY A 129 6.58 2.39 -10.24
C GLY A 129 6.74 3.03 -11.62
N VAL A 130 6.52 2.25 -12.68
CA VAL A 130 6.63 2.69 -14.09
C VAL A 130 5.39 2.37 -14.92
#